data_AF-A0A526PTX3-F1
#
_entry.id   AF-A0A526PTX3-F1
#
_cell.length_a   1.000
_cell.length_b   1.000
_cell.length_c   1.000
_cell.angle_alpha   90.00
_cell.angle_beta   90.00
_cell.angle_gamma   90.00
#
_symmetry.space_group_name_H-M   'P 1'
#
loop_
_entity.id
_entity.type
_entity.pdbx_description
1 polymer ?
#
loop_
_entity_poly.entity_id
_entity_poly.type
_entity_poly.pdbx_seq_one_letter_code
_entity_poly.pdbx_strand_id
1 'polypeptide(L)'
;LDQCLQADPEADILKAAVVERHGRNGNIGKGFVRGIGLKRGAIASSIGHDCHNITVVGATDADMAVAVNRLIEMGGGMAVADNGVITAELALPLAGLMSLEPFETVTHA
;
A
#
# COMPACT_ATOMS: atom_id res chain seq x y z
N LEU A 1 -10.66 -15.42 -19.02
CA LEU A 1 -9.67 -15.12 -17.96
C LEU A 1 -10.51 -14.87 -16.73
N ASP A 2 -10.46 -15.68 -15.68
CA ASP A 2 -10.87 -15.31 -14.29
C ASP A 2 -11.10 -16.55 -13.42
N GLN A 3 -10.01 -17.10 -12.91
CA GLN A 3 -10.00 -17.89 -11.67
C GLN A 3 -8.91 -17.34 -10.75
N CYS A 4 -8.89 -16.03 -10.53
CA CYS A 4 -8.02 -15.44 -9.52
C CYS A 4 -8.71 -15.51 -8.16
N LEU A 5 -8.00 -16.05 -7.17
CA LEU A 5 -8.45 -16.06 -5.77
C LEU A 5 -8.73 -14.62 -5.32
N GLN A 6 -9.86 -14.42 -4.67
CA GLN A 6 -10.30 -13.12 -4.15
C GLN A 6 -10.09 -13.04 -2.64
N ALA A 7 -10.02 -11.81 -2.13
CA ALA A 7 -10.11 -11.58 -0.70
C ALA A 7 -11.50 -11.97 -0.19
N ASP A 8 -11.59 -12.32 1.09
CA ASP A 8 -12.83 -12.51 1.81
C ASP A 8 -12.79 -11.62 3.07
N PRO A 9 -13.19 -10.34 2.95
CA PRO A 9 -13.16 -9.41 4.07
C PRO A 9 -14.08 -9.82 5.22
N GLU A 10 -15.12 -10.62 4.97
CA GLU A 10 -16.02 -11.13 6.02
C GLU A 10 -15.32 -12.16 6.90
N ALA A 11 -14.51 -13.04 6.30
CA ALA A 11 -13.61 -13.94 7.01
C ALA A 11 -12.29 -13.27 7.50
N ASP A 12 -12.15 -11.96 7.29
CA ASP A 12 -10.94 -11.17 7.56
C ASP A 12 -9.71 -11.71 6.80
N ILE A 13 -9.91 -12.12 5.55
CA ILE A 13 -8.86 -12.56 4.64
C ILE A 13 -8.68 -11.49 3.56
N LEU A 14 -7.52 -10.84 3.54
CA LEU A 14 -7.18 -9.79 2.59
C LEU A 14 -6.06 -10.21 1.66
N LYS A 15 -6.01 -9.60 0.48
CA LYS A 15 -4.85 -9.73 -0.40
C LYS A 15 -3.71 -8.87 0.14
N ALA A 16 -2.49 -9.39 0.03
CA ALA A 16 -1.27 -8.67 0.28
C ALA A 16 -0.35 -8.78 -0.93
N ALA A 17 0.33 -7.69 -1.26
CA ALA A 17 1.38 -7.70 -2.27
C ALA A 17 2.60 -6.91 -1.81
N VAL A 18 3.78 -7.38 -2.22
CA VAL A 18 5.07 -6.70 -2.06
C VAL A 18 5.65 -6.47 -3.44
N VAL A 19 5.76 -5.21 -3.85
CA VAL A 19 6.20 -4.77 -5.16
C VAL A 19 7.63 -4.25 -5.07
N GLU A 20 8.55 -4.89 -5.79
CA GLU A 20 9.93 -4.42 -5.89
C GLU A 20 9.98 -3.03 -6.53
N ARG A 21 10.68 -2.07 -5.89
CA ARG A 21 10.71 -0.67 -6.34
C ARG A 21 12.09 -0.09 -6.61
N HIS A 22 13.15 -0.88 -6.42
CA HIS A 22 14.54 -0.45 -6.55
C HIS A 22 15.16 -0.83 -7.90
N GLY A 23 14.35 -1.36 -8.83
CA GLY A 23 14.76 -1.70 -10.19
C GLY A 23 15.68 -2.92 -10.28
N ARG A 24 15.71 -3.78 -9.26
CA ARG A 24 16.60 -4.95 -9.23
C ARG A 24 16.04 -6.14 -10.00
N ASN A 25 14.74 -6.39 -9.90
CA ASN A 25 14.11 -7.53 -10.58
C ASN A 25 12.64 -7.32 -10.97
N GLY A 26 11.97 -6.26 -10.49
CA GLY A 26 10.56 -5.99 -10.81
C GLY A 26 9.57 -7.04 -10.31
N ASN A 27 9.98 -7.90 -9.36
CA ASN A 27 9.12 -8.96 -8.85
C ASN A 27 7.97 -8.40 -8.01
N ILE A 28 6.84 -9.11 -8.05
CA ILE A 28 5.68 -8.84 -7.20
C ILE A 28 5.35 -10.13 -6.42
N GLY A 29 5.65 -10.13 -5.13
CA GLY A 29 5.19 -11.16 -4.21
C GLY A 29 3.71 -10.94 -3.92
N LYS A 30 2.90 -12.00 -3.97
CA LYS A 30 1.44 -11.94 -3.72
C LYS A 30 1.07 -13.01 -2.71
N GLY A 31 0.13 -12.69 -1.82
CA GLY A 31 -0.36 -13.62 -0.81
C GLY A 31 -1.66 -13.15 -0.18
N PHE A 32 -2.07 -13.87 0.86
CA PHE A 32 -3.21 -13.53 1.69
C PHE A 32 -2.77 -13.35 3.13
N VAL A 33 -3.41 -12.41 3.82
CA VAL A 33 -3.18 -12.13 5.24
C VAL A 33 -4.52 -12.17 5.98
N ARG A 34 -4.48 -12.57 7.25
CA ARG A 34 -5.64 -12.61 8.14
C ARG A 34 -5.35 -11.88 9.44
N GLY A 35 -6.34 -11.22 10.01
CA GLY A 35 -6.20 -10.50 11.29
C GLY A 35 -6.03 -8.99 11.15
N ILE A 36 -6.30 -8.39 9.98
CA ILE A 36 -6.10 -6.95 9.73
C ILE A 36 -7.36 -6.15 10.06
N GLY A 37 -8.55 -6.74 9.89
CA GLY A 37 -9.83 -6.13 10.22
C GLY A 37 -10.37 -5.13 9.18
N LEU A 38 -9.65 -4.90 8.07
CA LEU A 38 -10.10 -4.00 7.01
C LEU A 38 -11.24 -4.66 6.21
N LYS A 39 -12.39 -3.98 6.10
CA LYS A 39 -13.57 -4.51 5.36
C LYS A 39 -13.66 -4.07 3.91
N ARG A 40 -13.02 -2.96 3.56
CA ARG A 40 -12.99 -2.37 2.20
C ARG A 40 -11.76 -1.51 2.02
N GLY A 41 -11.43 -1.18 0.77
CA GLY A 41 -10.27 -0.34 0.46
C GLY A 41 -8.94 -1.08 0.55
N ALA A 42 -7.87 -0.30 0.58
CA ALA A 42 -6.50 -0.77 0.67
C ALA A 42 -5.60 0.24 1.40
N ILE A 43 -4.54 -0.28 2.03
CA ILE A 43 -3.47 0.50 2.66
C ILE A 43 -2.15 0.09 2.02
N ALA A 44 -1.37 1.07 1.57
CA ALA A 44 -0.06 0.88 1.00
C ALA A 44 1.01 1.67 1.77
N SER A 45 2.22 1.13 1.85
CA SER A 45 3.39 1.77 2.47
C SER A 45 4.67 1.44 1.70
N SER A 46 5.59 2.40 1.57
CA SER A 46 6.98 2.14 1.14
C SER A 46 7.94 1.84 2.29
N ILE A 47 7.46 1.87 3.54
CA ILE A 47 8.21 1.49 4.74
C ILE A 47 7.88 0.03 5.06
N GLY A 48 8.67 -0.90 4.50
CA GLY A 48 8.58 -2.34 4.77
C GLY A 48 9.92 -2.90 5.22
N HIS A 49 10.17 -2.92 6.53
CA HIS A 49 11.44 -3.38 7.10
C HIS A 49 11.79 -4.82 6.65
N ASP A 50 12.98 -5.10 6.12
CA ASP A 50 14.14 -4.21 5.90
C ASP A 50 14.41 -3.89 4.41
N CYS A 51 13.63 -4.49 3.50
CA CYS A 51 13.85 -4.31 2.06
C CYS A 51 13.25 -3.00 1.52
N HIS A 52 12.32 -2.41 2.28
CA HIS A 52 11.59 -1.20 1.95
C HIS A 52 11.00 -1.21 0.54
N ASN A 53 10.52 -2.37 0.10
CA ASN A 53 9.67 -2.47 -1.08
C ASN A 53 8.26 -1.95 -0.77
N ILE A 54 7.48 -1.62 -1.80
CA ILE A 54 6.09 -1.19 -1.59
C ILE A 54 5.32 -2.41 -1.08
N THR A 55 4.67 -2.26 0.07
CA THR A 55 3.78 -3.26 0.65
C THR A 55 2.37 -2.72 0.63
N VAL A 56 1.42 -3.51 0.14
CA VAL A 56 0.00 -3.14 0.08
C VAL A 56 -0.86 -4.28 0.56
N VAL A 57 -1.88 -3.96 1.35
CA VAL A 57 -2.94 -4.89 1.77
C VAL A 57 -4.28 -4.28 1.39
N GLY A 58 -5.19 -5.08 0.84
CA GLY A 58 -6.51 -4.58 0.47
C GLY A 58 -7.57 -5.64 0.23
N ALA A 59 -8.81 -5.17 0.20
CA ALA A 59 -10.01 -5.98 -0.07
C ALA A 59 -10.26 -6.17 -1.57
N THR A 60 -9.79 -5.24 -2.41
CA THR A 60 -9.95 -5.29 -3.87
C THR A 60 -8.64 -4.96 -4.58
N ASP A 61 -8.39 -5.59 -5.73
CA ASP A 61 -7.20 -5.30 -6.54
C ASP A 61 -7.21 -3.84 -7.05
N ALA A 62 -8.40 -3.27 -7.27
CA ALA A 62 -8.58 -1.90 -7.74
C ALA A 62 -8.10 -0.86 -6.72
N ASP A 63 -8.54 -0.99 -5.46
CA ASP A 63 -8.12 -0.07 -4.40
C ASP A 63 -6.63 -0.23 -4.09
N MET A 64 -6.12 -1.47 -4.12
CA MET A 64 -4.69 -1.74 -3.96
C MET A 64 -3.87 -1.04 -5.05
N ALA A 65 -4.30 -1.09 -6.31
CA ALA A 65 -3.62 -0.42 -7.41
C ALA A 65 -3.64 1.11 -7.25
N VAL A 66 -4.78 1.69 -6.83
CA VAL A 66 -4.90 3.13 -6.58
C VAL A 66 -3.94 3.59 -5.47
N ALA A 67 -3.91 2.89 -4.34
CA ALA A 67 -3.00 3.22 -3.23
C ALA A 67 -1.52 3.11 -3.65
N VAL A 68 -1.14 2.06 -4.38
CA VAL A 68 0.24 1.87 -4.87
C VAL A 68 0.65 2.94 -5.86
N ASN A 69 -0.21 3.26 -6.83
CA ASN A 69 0.08 4.30 -7.83
C ASN A 69 0.28 5.66 -7.14
N ARG A 70 -0.52 5.96 -6.11
CA ARG A 70 -0.35 7.18 -5.35
C ARG A 70 0.99 7.26 -4.63
N LEU A 71 1.47 6.16 -4.04
CA LEU A 71 2.82 6.11 -3.46
C LEU A 71 3.90 6.42 -4.50
N ILE A 72 3.76 5.91 -5.73
CA ILE A 72 4.72 6.15 -6.81
C ILE A 72 4.73 7.64 -7.17
N GLU A 73 3.56 8.26 -7.31
CA GLU A 73 3.42 9.70 -7.58
C GLU A 73 4.06 10.58 -6.51
N MET A 74 3.91 10.22 -5.23
CA MET A 74 4.46 10.98 -4.10
C MET A 74 5.96 10.75 -3.86
N GLY A 75 6.60 9.80 -4.58
CA GLY A 75 7.99 9.41 -4.32
C GLY A 75 8.16 8.52 -3.07
N GLY A 76 7.10 7.84 -2.64
CA GLY A 76 7.02 7.00 -1.45
C GLY A 76 6.27 7.66 -0.30
N GLY A 77 5.96 6.88 0.73
CA GLY A 77 5.10 7.29 1.84
C GLY A 77 4.13 6.21 2.28
N MET A 78 2.95 6.66 2.69
CA MET A 78 1.78 5.85 3.00
C MET A 78 0.56 6.37 2.24
N ALA A 79 -0.31 5.49 1.78
CA ALA A 79 -1.55 5.87 1.08
C ALA A 79 -2.68 4.90 1.45
N VAL A 80 -3.88 5.44 1.62
CA VAL A 80 -5.12 4.69 1.86
C VAL A 80 -6.09 5.00 0.73
N ALA A 81 -6.64 3.96 0.12
CA ALA A 81 -7.64 4.07 -0.93
C ALA A 81 -8.94 3.36 -0.52
N ASP A 82 -10.08 3.92 -0.88
CA ASP A 82 -11.41 3.31 -0.70
C ASP A 82 -12.30 3.69 -1.88
N ASN A 83 -12.90 2.70 -2.54
CA ASN A 83 -13.72 2.87 -3.75
C ASN A 83 -13.04 3.70 -4.85
N GLY A 84 -11.75 3.45 -5.09
CA GLY A 84 -10.97 4.10 -6.13
C GLY A 84 -10.53 5.54 -5.82
N VAL A 85 -10.74 6.03 -4.59
CA VAL A 85 -10.36 7.38 -4.17
C VAL A 85 -9.34 7.31 -3.03
N ILE A 86 -8.34 8.20 -3.05
CA ILE A 86 -7.40 8.35 -1.93
C ILE A 86 -8.09 9.07 -0.78
N THR A 87 -8.17 8.42 0.37
CA THR A 87 -8.83 8.96 1.57
C THR A 87 -7.85 9.52 2.59
N ALA A 88 -6.59 9.07 2.56
CA ALA A 88 -5.51 9.56 3.40
C ALA A 88 -4.17 9.26 2.73
N GLU A 89 -3.19 10.13 2.94
CA GLU A 89 -1.84 9.96 2.41
C GLU A 89 -0.81 10.70 3.26
N LEU A 90 0.40 10.15 3.30
CA LEU A 90 1.56 10.79 3.92
C LEU A 90 2.73 10.66 2.94
N ALA A 91 3.13 11.77 2.33
CA ALA A 91 4.26 11.80 1.42
C ALA A 91 5.58 11.72 2.19
N LEU A 92 6.45 10.78 1.82
CA LEU A 92 7.79 10.61 2.37
C LEU A 92 8.84 10.56 1.24
N PRO A 93 8.99 11.65 0.47
CA PRO A 93 9.75 11.63 -0.78
C PRO A 93 11.25 11.33 -0.59
N LEU A 94 11.79 11.51 0.62
CA LEU A 94 13.19 11.17 0.90
C LEU A 94 13.31 9.65 1.09
N ALA A 95 13.78 8.98 0.02
CA ALA A 95 13.94 7.52 -0.08
C ALA A 95 12.65 6.70 0.12
N GLY A 96 11.47 7.34 0.17
CA GLY A 96 10.22 6.69 0.58
C GLY A 96 10.15 6.39 2.08
N LEU A 97 10.92 7.11 2.91
CA LEU A 97 11.06 6.84 4.35
C LEU A 97 10.88 8.10 5.22
N MET A 98 11.27 9.27 4.71
CA MET A 98 11.24 10.51 5.47
C MET A 98 10.57 11.64 4.69
N SER A 99 9.94 12.55 5.43
CA SER A 99 9.40 13.79 4.89
C SER A 99 10.48 14.87 4.81
N LEU A 100 10.27 15.84 3.92
CA LEU A 100 11.04 17.10 3.89
C LEU A 100 10.36 18.21 4.70
N GLU A 101 9.12 17.98 5.14
CA GLU A 101 8.34 18.91 5.94
C GLU A 101 8.81 18.92 7.40
N PRO A 102 8.58 20.02 8.14
CA PRO A 102 8.78 20.08 9.59
C PRO A 102 7.97 19.00 10.32
N PHE A 103 8.47 18.60 11.49
CA PHE A 103 7.85 17.60 12.35
C PHE A 103 6.37 17.90 12.64
N GLU A 104 6.06 19.15 12.95
CA GLU A 104 4.72 19.62 13.30
C GLU A 104 3.71 19.39 12.17
N THR A 105 4.14 19.52 10.92
CA THR A 105 3.31 19.21 9.75
C THR A 105 3.08 17.70 9.64
N VAL A 106 4.13 16.91 9.80
CA VAL A 106 4.10 15.45 9.59
C VAL A 106 3.25 14.74 10.64
N THR A 107 3.22 15.21 11.89
CA THR A 107 2.45 14.57 12.96
C THR A 107 0.93 14.68 12.81
N HIS A 108 0.46 15.57 11.94
CA HIS A 108 -0.96 15.85 11.73
C HIS A 108 -1.44 15.50 10.31
N ALA A 109 -0.56 14.95 9.48
CA ALA A 109 -0.84 14.49 8.13
C ALA A 109 -1.65 13.18 8.11
#